data_AF-X1CJG2-F1
#
_entry.id   AF-X1CJG2-F1
#
_cell.length_a   1.000
_cell.length_b   1.000
_cell.length_c   1.000
_cell.angle_alpha   90.00
_cell.angle_beta   90.00
_cell.angle_gamma   90.00
#
_symmetry.space_group_name_H-M   'P 1'
#
loop_
_entity.id
_entity.type
_entity.pdbx_description
1 polymer ?
#
loop_
_entity_poly.entity_id
_entity_poly.type
_entity_poly.pdbx_seq_one_letter_code
_entity_poly.pdbx_strand_id
1 'polypeptide(L)' 'MKLTIIGCGQCGGRIADEFAQLGKATHVQRGIESVTNVLAVNTDIADLSGLSHIGSDY' A
#
# COMPACT_ATOMS: atom_id res chain seq x y z
N MET A 1 8.62 -8.79 11.67
CA MET A 1 9.54 -8.17 10.69
C MET A 1 8.88 -6.88 10.21
N LYS A 2 9.65 -5.80 10.03
CA LYS A 2 9.13 -4.53 9.50
C LYS A 2 9.42 -4.45 8.00
N LEU A 3 8.40 -4.22 7.19
CA LEU A 3 8.51 -4.24 5.73
C LEU A 3 8.14 -2.89 5.12
N THR A 4 8.91 -2.50 4.11
CA THR A 4 8.50 -1.47 3.15
C THR A 4 8.00 -2.16 1.90
N ILE A 5 6.79 -1.81 1.46
CA ILE A 5 6.14 -2.40 0.30
C ILE A 5 6.17 -1.41 -0.85
N ILE A 6 6.59 -1.86 -2.03
CA ILE A 6 6.59 -1.06 -3.25
C ILE A 6 5.91 -1.88 -4.34
N GLY A 7 4.71 -1.48 -4.72
CA GLY A 7 3.97 -2.07 -5.83
C GLY A 7 4.29 -1.38 -7.15
N CYS A 8 4.68 -2.14 -8.17
CA CYS A 8 4.95 -1.59 -9.51
C CYS A 8 3.90 -2.05 -10.53
N GLY A 9 3.40 -1.12 -11.34
CA GLY A 9 2.33 -1.35 -12.31
C GLY A 9 0.98 -1.60 -11.64
N GLN A 10 -0.06 -1.86 -12.45
CA GLN A 10 -1.43 -2.04 -11.95
C GLN A 10 -1.56 -3.17 -10.91
N CYS A 11 -1.04 -4.36 -11.24
CA CYS A 11 -1.15 -5.53 -10.36
C CYS A 11 -0.37 -5.33 -9.06
N GLY A 12 0.89 -4.87 -9.17
CA GLY A 12 1.72 -4.60 -7.99
C GLY A 12 1.13 -3.51 -7.10
N GLY A 13 0.59 -2.44 -7.70
CA GLY A 13 -0.08 -1.35 -6.99
C GLY A 13 -1.28 -1.83 -6.17
N ARG A 14 -2.13 -2.69 -6.74
CA ARG A 14 -3.27 -3.29 -6.01
C ARG A 14 -2.82 -4.17 -4.84
N ILE A 15 -1.80 -4.99 -5.03
CA ILE A 15 -1.25 -5.81 -3.93
C ILE A 15 -0.69 -4.91 -2.83
N ALA A 16 0.05 -3.85 -3.18
CA ALA A 16 0.57 -2.89 -2.22
C ALA A 16 -0.58 -2.20 -1.44
N ASP A 17 -1.68 -1.85 -2.12
CA ASP A 17 -2.83 -1.22 -1.50
C ASP A 17 -3.47 -2.08 -0.40
N GLU A 18 -3.60 -3.39 -0.64
CA GLU A 18 -4.04 -4.35 0.37
C GLU A 18 -3.05 -4.43 1.56
N PHE A 19 -1.74 -4.34 1.31
CA PHE A 19 -0.75 -4.25 2.39
C PHE A 19 -0.89 -2.99 3.24
N ALA A 20 -1.33 -1.86 2.67
CA ALA A 20 -1.62 -0.66 3.43
C ALA A 20 -2.80 -0.87 4.39
N GLN A 21 -3.84 -1.59 3.97
CA GLN A 21 -4.95 -1.97 4.85
C GLN A 21 -4.51 -2.98 5.92
N LEU A 22 -3.79 -4.03 5.51
CA LEU A 22 -3.30 -5.07 6.41
C LEU A 22 -2.37 -4.51 7.50
N GLY A 23 -1.49 -3.58 7.15
CA GLY A 23 -0.60 -2.89 8.08
C GLY A 23 -1.38 -2.14 9.16
N LYS A 24 -2.39 -1.36 8.75
CA LYS A 24 -3.29 -0.63 9.68
C LYS A 24 -4.06 -1.60 10.57
N ALA A 25 -4.65 -2.65 10.00
CA ALA A 25 -5.40 -3.65 10.76
C ALA A 25 -4.52 -4.39 11.78
N THR A 26 -3.29 -4.74 11.41
CA THR A 26 -2.33 -5.42 12.30
C THR A 26 -1.95 -4.51 13.47
N HIS A 27 -1.71 -3.22 13.22
CA HIS A 27 -1.42 -2.27 14.27
C HIS A 27 -2.60 -2.10 15.24
N VAL A 28 -3.81 -1.92 14.72
CA VAL A 28 -5.02 -1.75 15.54
C VAL A 28 -5.34 -3.00 16.37
N GLN A 29 -5.26 -4.18 15.77
CA GLN A 29 -5.69 -5.43 16.42
C GLN A 29 -4.63 -6.01 17.36
N ARG A 30 -3.34 -5.79 17.07
CA ARG A 30 -2.24 -6.48 17.75
C ARG A 30 -1.20 -5.53 18.35
N GLY A 31 -1.28 -4.23 18.11
CA GLY A 31 -0.25 -3.26 18.51
C GLY A 31 1.09 -3.46 17.79
N ILE A 32 1.11 -4.22 16.69
CA ILE A 32 2.34 -4.55 15.95
C ILE A 32 2.40 -3.72 14.68
N GLU A 33 3.51 -3.00 14.51
CA GLU A 33 3.83 -2.31 13.27
C GLU A 33 4.58 -3.27 12.32
N SER A 34 3.84 -3.91 11.42
CA SER A 34 4.38 -4.87 10.42
C SER A 34 4.84 -4.20 9.13
N VAL A 35 4.23 -3.07 8.77
CA VAL A 35 4.49 -2.32 7.55
C VAL A 35 4.90 -0.91 7.93
N THR A 36 6.08 -0.49 7.47
CA THR A 36 6.65 0.84 7.76
C THR A 36 6.31 1.86 6.70
N ASN A 37 6.17 1.44 5.45
CA ASN A 37 5.73 2.30 4.35
C ASN A 37 5.13 1.46 3.21
N VAL A 38 4.25 2.07 2.43
CA VAL A 38 3.64 1.47 1.25
C VAL A 38 3.61 2.50 0.13
N LEU A 39 4.15 2.12 -1.02
CA LEU A 39 4.17 2.94 -2.24
C LEU A 39 3.58 2.15 -3.40
N ALA A 40 2.85 2.83 -4.29
CA ALA A 40 2.41 2.29 -5.57
C ALA A 40 2.97 3.18 -6.69
N VAL A 41 3.65 2.58 -7.66
CA VAL A 41 4.31 3.27 -8.76
C VAL A 41 3.76 2.72 -10.07
N ASN A 42 3.22 3.60 -10.90
CA ASN A 42 2.73 3.27 -12.23
C ASN A 42 2.88 4.48 -13.16
N THR A 43 2.89 4.23 -14.47
CA THR A 43 2.89 5.29 -15.48
C THR A 43 1.48 5.78 -15.84
N ASP A 44 0.45 5.00 -15.51
CA ASP A 44 -0.95 5.35 -15.74
C ASP A 44 -1.59 5.88 -14.44
N ILE A 45 -2.05 7.14 -14.50
CA ILE A 45 -2.73 7.81 -13.39
C ILE A 45 -4.08 7.17 -13.09
N ALA A 46 -4.79 6.65 -14.11
CA ALA A 46 -6.09 6.02 -13.90
C ALA A 46 -5.97 4.82 -12.95
N ASP A 47 -4.92 4.00 -13.13
CA ASP A 47 -4.64 2.87 -12.24
C ASP A 47 -4.33 3.32 -10.80
N LEU A 48 -3.52 4.37 -10.63
CA LEU A 48 -3.16 4.88 -9.31
C LEU A 48 -4.35 5.54 -8.60
N SER A 49 -5.20 6.25 -9.35
CA SER A 49 -6.41 6.87 -8.83
C SER A 49 -7.46 5.86 -8.34
N GLY A 50 -7.36 4.60 -8.78
CA GLY A 50 -8.25 3.52 -8.40
C GLY A 50 -7.87 2.79 -7.10
N LEU A 51 -6.79 3.19 -6.43
CA LEU A 51 -6.37 2.61 -5.14
C LEU A 51 -7.19 3.21 -3.99
N SER A 52 -7.41 2.41 -2.94
CA SER A 52 -8.32 2.73 -1.84
C SER A 52 -7.62 3.08 -0.53
N HIS A 53 -6.37 2.67 -0.34
CA HIS A 53 -5.69 2.72 0.96
C HIS A 53 -4.36 3.46 0.95
N ILE A 54 -3.70 3.51 -0.20
CA ILE A 54 -2.57 4.36 -0.53
C ILE A 54 -3.11 5.69 -1.07
N GLY A 55 -2.69 6.81 -0.48
CA GLY A 55 -3.10 8.14 -0.92
C GLY A 55 -2.29 8.62 -2.14
N SER A 56 -2.90 9.51 -2.94
CA SER A 56 -2.20 10.20 -4.03
C SER A 56 -1.11 11.13 -3.51
N ASP A 57 0.02 11.19 -4.21
CA ASP A 57 1.15 12.08 -3.95
C ASP A 57 1.50 13.02 -5.13
N TYR A 58 0.67 13.01 -6.17
CA TYR A 58 0.73 13.92 -7.33
C TYR A 58 -0.37 14.99 -7.31
#